data_AF-X1ACF4-F1
#
_entry.id   AF-X1ACF4-F1
#
_cell.length_a   1.000
_cell.length_b   1.000
_cell.length_c   1.000
_cell.angle_alpha   90.00
_cell.angle_beta   90.00
_cell.angle_gamma   90.00
#
_symmetry.space_group_name_H-M   'P 1'
#
loop_
_entity.id
_entity.type
_entity.pdbx_description
1 polymer ?
#
loop_
_entity_poly.entity_id
_entity_poly.type
_entity_poly.pdbx_seq_one_letter_code
_entity_poly.pdbx_strand_id
1 'polypeptide(L)'
;MDFAYFNAVLKSTSFPPYDPWFAGGYLHYYYYGFMLTGVLVKWLGITPSIAYNLILPTVFCLIAMGAFSLAWNLYSSPKSTKHLQHKRDDIALVDEQKKSNRITPHPLWAGIASALGMVVLGNLGTVRMILVGYQKLIAPGGILEGVNLFTRTMWTMQGFVQSIKGASLPYGIGDWYWLPSRVIPAQGDVEPITEFPYFTVLYGDPHAHLFALPIALLVL
;
A
#
# COMPACT_ATOMS: atom_id res chain seq x y z
N MET A 1 -7.34 -13.22 -16.25
CA MET A 1 -6.27 -14.22 -16.39
C MET A 1 -6.09 -14.95 -15.05
N ASP A 2 -5.93 -14.21 -13.97
CA ASP A 2 -5.76 -14.69 -12.59
C ASP A 2 -6.80 -15.70 -12.10
N PHE A 3 -8.08 -15.51 -12.44
CA PHE A 3 -9.10 -16.50 -12.10
C PHE A 3 -8.83 -17.88 -12.74
N ALA A 4 -8.27 -17.92 -13.95
CA ALA A 4 -7.87 -19.17 -14.59
C ALA A 4 -6.67 -19.80 -13.88
N TYR A 5 -5.66 -19.02 -13.49
CA TYR A 5 -4.54 -19.51 -12.67
C TYR A 5 -5.01 -20.05 -11.31
N PHE A 6 -5.92 -19.33 -10.64
CA PHE A 6 -6.52 -19.78 -9.40
C PHE A 6 -7.25 -21.12 -9.56
N ASN A 7 -8.04 -21.28 -10.63
CA ASN A 7 -8.69 -22.54 -10.95
C ASN A 7 -7.69 -23.66 -11.27
N ALA A 8 -6.60 -23.35 -11.98
CA ALA A 8 -5.55 -24.32 -12.28
C ALA A 8 -4.90 -24.84 -11.00
N VAL A 9 -4.57 -23.95 -10.06
CA VAL A 9 -4.06 -24.32 -8.72
C VAL A 9 -5.08 -25.18 -7.96
N LEU A 10 -6.36 -24.83 -7.99
CA LEU A 10 -7.41 -25.61 -7.31
C LEU A 10 -7.63 -26.99 -7.93
N LYS A 11 -7.50 -27.15 -9.24
CA LYS A 11 -7.77 -28.42 -9.93
C LYS A 11 -6.56 -29.33 -10.01
N SER A 12 -5.35 -28.79 -9.93
CA SER A 12 -4.12 -29.58 -10.01
C SER A 12 -3.97 -30.51 -8.80
N THR A 13 -3.60 -31.76 -9.07
CA THR A 13 -3.33 -32.79 -8.06
C THR A 13 -1.83 -32.90 -7.73
N SER A 14 -0.98 -32.36 -8.58
CA SER A 14 0.47 -32.26 -8.40
C SER A 14 0.94 -30.85 -8.75
N PHE A 15 2.13 -30.49 -8.29
CA PHE A 15 2.77 -29.20 -8.57
C PHE A 15 4.04 -29.42 -9.41
N PRO A 16 4.38 -28.50 -10.34
CA PRO A 16 3.69 -27.24 -10.66
C PRO A 16 2.30 -27.45 -11.29
N PRO A 17 1.34 -26.51 -11.12
CA PRO A 17 0.01 -26.67 -11.66
C PRO A 17 0.06 -26.61 -13.19
N TYR A 18 -0.94 -27.20 -13.84
CA TYR A 18 -1.05 -27.13 -15.29
C TYR A 18 -1.25 -25.68 -15.75
N ASP A 19 -0.72 -25.34 -16.92
CA ASP A 19 -1.01 -24.06 -17.55
C ASP A 19 -2.41 -24.09 -18.18
N PRO A 20 -3.38 -23.25 -17.75
CA PRO A 20 -4.72 -23.30 -18.31
C PRO A 20 -4.82 -22.68 -19.72
N TRP A 21 -3.77 -22.05 -20.26
CA TRP A 21 -3.67 -21.63 -21.67
C TRP A 21 -3.03 -22.71 -22.54
N PHE A 22 -2.01 -23.40 -22.02
CA PHE A 22 -1.33 -24.50 -22.67
C PHE A 22 -1.56 -25.79 -21.86
N ALA A 23 -2.74 -26.41 -21.98
CA ALA A 23 -3.20 -27.52 -21.13
C ALA A 23 -2.38 -28.84 -21.17
N GLY A 24 -1.17 -28.83 -21.76
CA GLY A 24 -0.15 -29.88 -21.66
C GLY A 24 1.21 -29.38 -21.14
N GLY A 25 1.33 -28.10 -20.79
CA GLY A 25 2.50 -27.46 -20.22
C GLY A 25 2.32 -27.11 -18.74
N TYR A 26 3.33 -26.45 -18.18
CA TYR A 26 3.36 -26.05 -16.78
C TYR A 26 3.28 -24.53 -16.64
N LEU A 27 2.66 -24.08 -15.55
CA LEU A 27 2.45 -22.66 -15.30
C LEU A 27 3.77 -21.93 -14.95
N HIS A 28 4.30 -21.14 -15.88
CA HIS A 28 5.45 -20.25 -15.68
C HIS A 28 5.06 -18.90 -15.05
N TYR A 29 4.24 -18.94 -14.00
CA TYR A 29 3.75 -17.74 -13.34
C TYR A 29 3.82 -17.91 -11.83
N TYR A 30 3.83 -16.80 -11.08
CA TYR A 30 3.76 -16.87 -9.64
C TYR A 30 2.37 -17.41 -9.22
N TYR A 31 2.35 -18.49 -8.44
CA TYR A 31 1.09 -19.09 -7.98
C TYR A 31 1.04 -19.35 -6.48
N TYR A 32 2.11 -19.03 -5.74
CA TYR A 32 2.19 -19.30 -4.31
C TYR A 32 1.06 -18.62 -3.51
N GLY A 33 0.72 -17.37 -3.83
CA GLY A 33 -0.41 -16.67 -3.20
C GLY A 33 -1.77 -17.34 -3.47
N PHE A 34 -1.98 -17.82 -4.71
CA PHE A 34 -3.16 -18.61 -5.05
C PHE A 34 -3.18 -19.98 -4.37
N MET A 35 -2.02 -20.58 -4.10
CA MET A 35 -1.92 -21.82 -3.34
C MET A 35 -2.34 -21.60 -1.88
N LEU A 36 -1.82 -20.55 -1.22
CA LEU A 36 -2.18 -20.20 0.16
C LEU A 36 -3.69 -20.01 0.33
N THR A 37 -4.30 -19.21 -0.54
CA THR A 37 -5.75 -18.98 -0.50
C THR A 37 -6.55 -20.17 -1.00
N GLY A 38 -6.02 -20.93 -1.97
CA GLY A 38 -6.64 -22.12 -2.52
C GLY A 38 -6.80 -23.25 -1.51
N VAL A 39 -5.86 -23.42 -0.58
CA VAL A 39 -6.00 -24.39 0.54
C VAL A 39 -7.23 -24.05 1.39
N LEU A 40 -7.40 -22.78 1.77
CA LEU A 40 -8.54 -22.33 2.56
C LEU A 40 -9.85 -22.53 1.80
N VAL A 41 -9.87 -22.22 0.50
CA VAL A 41 -11.06 -22.35 -0.34
C VAL A 41 -11.48 -23.81 -0.52
N LYS A 42 -10.51 -24.72 -0.74
CA LYS A 42 -10.78 -26.17 -0.75
C LYS A 42 -11.32 -26.66 0.58
N TRP A 43 -10.72 -26.21 1.68
CA TRP A 43 -11.10 -26.65 3.02
C TRP A 43 -12.52 -26.19 3.39
N LEU A 44 -12.88 -24.95 3.04
CA LEU A 44 -14.22 -24.39 3.27
C LEU A 44 -15.27 -24.85 2.25
N GLY A 45 -14.86 -25.50 1.16
CA GLY A 45 -15.78 -25.98 0.10
C GLY A 45 -16.48 -24.85 -0.66
N ILE A 46 -15.88 -23.65 -0.73
CA ILE A 46 -16.49 -22.49 -1.38
C ILE A 46 -16.30 -22.59 -2.89
N THR A 47 -17.33 -22.22 -3.66
CA THR A 47 -17.22 -22.16 -5.12
C THR A 47 -16.14 -21.14 -5.54
N PRO A 48 -15.23 -21.49 -6.48
CA PRO A 48 -14.07 -20.65 -6.79
C PRO A 48 -14.41 -19.21 -7.20
N SER A 49 -15.51 -19.02 -7.94
CA SER A 49 -15.97 -17.69 -8.37
C SER A 49 -16.37 -16.79 -7.21
N ILE A 50 -17.02 -17.34 -6.18
CA ILE A 50 -17.35 -16.61 -4.96
C ILE A 50 -16.08 -16.37 -4.15
N ALA A 51 -15.28 -17.41 -3.95
CA ALA A 51 -14.06 -17.32 -3.17
C ALA A 51 -13.09 -16.27 -3.70
N TYR A 52 -12.90 -16.19 -5.02
CA TYR A 52 -12.00 -15.21 -5.64
C TYR A 52 -12.41 -13.76 -5.30
N ASN A 53 -13.71 -13.46 -5.32
CA ASN A 53 -14.24 -12.15 -4.96
C ASN A 53 -14.13 -11.84 -3.46
N LEU A 54 -14.05 -12.87 -2.60
CA LEU A 54 -13.82 -12.71 -1.16
C LEU A 54 -12.34 -12.57 -0.82
N ILE A 55 -11.46 -13.27 -1.55
CA ILE A 55 -10.01 -13.23 -1.34
C ILE A 55 -9.46 -11.80 -1.46
N LEU A 56 -9.89 -11.05 -2.48
CA LEU A 56 -9.43 -9.68 -2.71
C LEU A 56 -9.64 -8.74 -1.51
N PRO A 57 -10.87 -8.53 -0.99
CA PRO A 57 -11.09 -7.70 0.18
C PRO A 57 -10.47 -8.32 1.45
N THR A 58 -10.40 -9.64 1.59
CA THR A 58 -9.72 -10.27 2.73
C THR A 58 -8.24 -9.90 2.77
N VAL A 59 -7.51 -10.06 1.66
CA VAL A 59 -6.09 -9.73 1.57
C VAL A 59 -5.88 -8.22 1.76
N PHE A 60 -6.74 -7.39 1.17
CA PHE A 60 -6.68 -5.93 1.37
C PHE A 60 -6.83 -5.52 2.84
N CYS A 61 -7.79 -6.13 3.55
CA CYS A 61 -7.98 -5.92 4.98
C CYS A 61 -6.78 -6.43 5.79
N LEU A 62 -6.18 -7.56 5.43
CA LEU A 62 -4.97 -8.07 6.11
C LEU A 62 -3.79 -7.08 5.96
N ILE A 63 -3.62 -6.47 4.80
CA ILE A 63 -2.60 -5.42 4.59
C ILE A 63 -2.90 -4.20 5.47
N ALA A 64 -4.15 -3.72 5.49
CA ALA A 64 -4.54 -2.58 6.32
C ALA A 64 -4.32 -2.88 7.82
N MET A 65 -4.73 -4.05 8.29
CA MET A 65 -4.55 -4.48 9.68
C MET A 65 -3.08 -4.65 10.06
N GLY A 66 -2.27 -5.23 9.18
CA GLY A 66 -0.82 -5.36 9.40
C GLY A 66 -0.15 -3.98 9.55
N ALA A 67 -0.43 -3.06 8.63
CA ALA A 67 0.10 -1.70 8.68
C ALA A 67 -0.39 -0.90 9.91
N PHE A 68 -1.66 -1.08 10.28
CA PHE A 68 -2.23 -0.51 11.50
C PHE A 68 -1.52 -1.05 12.75
N SER A 69 -1.41 -2.38 12.87
CA SER A 69 -0.83 -3.06 14.02
C SER A 69 0.63 -2.68 14.22
N LEU A 70 1.41 -2.67 13.13
CA LEU A 70 2.81 -2.27 13.14
C LEU A 70 2.97 -0.84 13.69
N ALA A 71 2.26 0.13 13.12
CA ALA A 71 2.35 1.52 13.55
C ALA A 71 1.84 1.73 14.99
N TRP A 72 0.75 1.05 15.36
CA TRP A 72 0.22 1.08 16.73
C TRP A 72 1.26 0.58 17.73
N ASN A 73 1.88 -0.57 17.46
CA ASN A 73 2.86 -1.19 18.36
C ASN A 73 4.15 -0.38 18.43
N LEU A 74 4.65 0.15 17.31
CA LEU A 74 5.82 1.03 17.29
C LEU A 74 5.58 2.31 18.10
N TYR A 75 4.39 2.88 17.99
CA TYR A 75 4.02 4.11 18.67
C TYR A 75 3.74 3.90 20.17
N SER A 76 3.09 2.79 20.52
CA SER A 76 2.70 2.45 21.89
C SER A 76 3.82 1.77 22.68
N SER A 77 4.90 1.34 22.01
CA SER A 77 6.04 0.69 22.65
C SER A 77 6.61 1.61 23.73
N PRO A 78 6.48 1.26 25.03
CA PRO A 78 7.15 1.99 26.08
C PRO A 78 8.64 1.84 25.81
N LYS A 79 9.34 2.95 25.58
CA LYS A 79 10.80 2.92 25.46
C LYS A 79 11.33 2.17 26.67
N SER A 80 11.88 0.97 26.43
CA SER A 80 12.46 0.12 27.45
C SER A 80 13.74 0.76 27.95
N THR A 81 13.58 1.83 28.73
CA THR A 81 14.66 2.53 29.43
C THR A 81 14.77 2.02 30.87
N LYS A 82 14.23 0.84 31.19
CA LYS A 82 14.16 0.32 32.56
C LYS A 82 15.33 -0.59 32.97
N HIS A 83 16.31 -0.87 32.10
CA HIS A 83 17.40 -1.79 32.45
C HIS A 83 18.73 -1.15 32.90
N LEU A 84 18.80 0.19 32.99
CA LEU A 84 19.95 0.89 33.59
C LEU A 84 19.60 1.64 34.90
N GLN A 85 18.32 1.64 35.31
CA GLN A 85 17.86 2.47 36.42
C GLN A 85 17.81 1.73 37.77
N HIS A 86 17.84 0.40 37.78
CA HIS A 86 17.73 -0.41 39.00
C HIS A 86 18.93 -0.31 39.97
N LYS A 87 19.96 0.50 39.65
CA LYS A 87 21.10 0.80 40.54
C LYS A 87 21.08 2.25 41.08
N ARG A 88 20.04 3.03 40.83
CA ARG A 88 19.94 4.45 41.24
C ARG A 88 18.71 4.78 42.10
N ASP A 89 17.89 3.78 42.44
CA ASP A 89 16.56 3.98 43.01
C ASP A 89 16.52 4.20 44.54
N ASP A 90 17.65 4.16 45.24
CA ASP A 90 17.64 4.40 46.71
C ASP A 90 17.73 5.89 47.11
N ILE A 91 17.96 6.84 46.18
CA ILE A 91 18.22 8.26 46.53
C ILE A 91 17.19 9.26 45.95
N ALA A 92 16.33 8.86 45.00
CA ALA A 92 15.53 9.81 44.21
C ALA A 92 14.01 9.75 44.44
N LEU A 93 13.54 9.28 45.60
CA LEU A 93 12.11 9.10 45.91
C LEU A 93 11.29 10.40 46.09
N VAL A 94 11.75 11.57 45.67
CA VAL A 94 11.05 12.84 45.98
C VAL A 94 10.68 13.71 44.78
N ASP A 95 11.18 13.51 43.55
CA ASP A 95 11.11 14.65 42.58
C ASP A 95 10.75 14.37 41.10
N GLU A 96 9.96 13.35 40.76
CA GLU A 96 9.46 13.22 39.37
C GLU A 96 7.95 12.97 39.25
N GLN A 97 7.14 13.66 40.05
CA GLN A 97 5.70 13.82 39.82
C GLN A 97 5.37 14.94 38.81
N LYS A 98 6.33 15.27 37.93
CA LYS A 98 6.23 16.32 36.90
C LYS A 98 6.95 15.89 35.63
N LYS A 99 6.20 15.34 34.65
CA LYS A 99 6.52 15.25 33.21
C LYS A 99 5.41 14.40 32.59
N SER A 100 4.70 14.77 31.53
CA SER A 100 4.83 15.85 30.56
C SER A 100 3.50 15.84 29.81
N ASN A 101 2.78 16.97 29.72
CA ASN A 101 1.71 17.17 28.75
C ASN A 101 2.31 17.23 27.33
N ARG A 102 2.86 16.12 26.85
CA ARG A 102 3.13 15.94 25.44
C ARG A 102 1.79 15.61 24.81
N ILE A 103 1.35 16.45 23.88
CA ILE A 103 0.30 16.13 22.93
C ILE A 103 0.85 15.00 22.07
N THR A 104 0.78 13.78 22.56
CA THR A 104 1.10 12.57 21.80
C THR A 104 -0.12 12.30 20.94
N PRO A 105 -0.04 12.33 19.59
CA PRO A 105 -1.15 11.88 18.76
C PRO A 105 -1.64 10.51 19.25
N HIS A 106 -2.95 10.31 19.31
CA HIS A 106 -3.51 9.06 19.81
C HIS A 106 -2.96 7.90 18.95
N PRO A 107 -2.47 6.78 19.53
CA PRO A 107 -1.91 5.64 18.77
C PRO A 107 -2.82 5.16 17.63
N LEU A 108 -4.14 5.30 17.82
CA LEU A 108 -5.17 5.07 16.80
C LEU A 108 -4.94 5.85 15.52
N TRP A 109 -4.61 7.15 15.60
CA TRP A 109 -4.37 7.98 14.41
C TRP A 109 -3.11 7.54 13.67
N ALA A 110 -2.06 7.14 14.40
CA ALA A 110 -0.86 6.56 13.79
C ALA A 110 -1.20 5.26 13.03
N GLY A 111 -2.00 4.39 13.66
CA GLY A 111 -2.49 3.16 13.02
C GLY A 111 -3.35 3.44 11.79
N ILE A 112 -4.35 4.32 11.88
CA ILE A 112 -5.25 4.67 10.76
C ILE A 112 -4.46 5.31 9.62
N ALA A 113 -3.56 6.25 9.92
CA ALA A 113 -2.74 6.91 8.92
C ALA A 113 -1.80 5.92 8.21
N SER A 114 -1.21 4.98 8.96
CA SER A 114 -0.38 3.90 8.39
C SER A 114 -1.19 2.98 7.49
N ALA A 115 -2.38 2.55 7.94
CA ALA A 115 -3.27 1.70 7.15
C ALA A 115 -3.67 2.37 5.83
N LEU A 116 -4.18 3.62 5.89
CA LEU A 116 -4.55 4.39 4.70
C LEU A 116 -3.35 4.69 3.81
N GLY A 117 -2.21 5.03 4.42
CA GLY A 117 -0.95 5.26 3.72
C GLY A 117 -0.51 4.04 2.93
N MET A 118 -0.61 2.85 3.53
CA MET A 118 -0.23 1.59 2.89
C MET A 118 -1.21 1.19 1.80
N VAL A 119 -2.50 1.15 2.11
CA VAL A 119 -3.49 0.58 1.19
C VAL A 119 -3.95 1.54 0.10
N VAL A 120 -4.05 2.85 0.38
CA VAL A 120 -4.55 3.87 -0.57
C VAL A 120 -3.40 4.62 -1.23
N LEU A 121 -2.43 5.08 -0.44
CA LEU A 121 -1.33 5.91 -0.94
C LEU A 121 -0.09 5.12 -1.34
N GLY A 122 -0.07 3.79 -1.15
CA GLY A 122 1.11 2.92 -1.10
C GLY A 122 2.35 3.37 -1.87
N ASN A 123 2.30 3.38 -3.21
CA ASN A 123 3.46 3.71 -4.05
C ASN A 123 3.79 5.22 -4.13
N LEU A 124 3.10 6.06 -3.36
CA LEU A 124 3.15 7.52 -3.34
C LEU A 124 2.85 8.18 -4.69
N GLY A 125 2.43 7.42 -5.71
CA GLY A 125 2.12 7.91 -7.05
C GLY A 125 0.96 8.91 -7.03
N THR A 126 -0.08 8.64 -6.24
CA THR A 126 -1.22 9.56 -6.05
C THR A 126 -0.79 10.87 -5.41
N VAL A 127 0.11 10.81 -4.42
CA VAL A 127 0.67 12.01 -3.78
C VAL A 127 1.47 12.82 -4.80
N ARG A 128 2.37 12.18 -5.54
CA ARG A 128 3.14 12.81 -6.62
C ARG A 128 2.21 13.45 -7.66
N MET A 129 1.16 12.76 -8.07
CA MET A 129 0.17 13.24 -9.03
C MET A 129 -0.52 14.51 -8.53
N ILE A 130 -1.02 14.53 -7.28
CA ILE A 130 -1.65 15.72 -6.70
C ILE A 130 -0.67 16.91 -6.67
N LEU A 131 0.57 16.68 -6.23
CA LEU A 131 1.60 17.73 -6.16
C LEU A 131 1.94 18.29 -7.55
N VAL A 132 2.06 17.43 -8.56
CA VAL A 132 2.27 17.82 -9.96
C VAL A 132 1.05 18.56 -10.52
N GLY A 133 -0.16 18.14 -10.17
CA GLY A 133 -1.39 18.80 -10.57
C GLY A 133 -1.47 20.24 -10.06
N TYR A 134 -1.09 20.48 -8.80
CA TYR A 134 -0.96 21.86 -8.29
C TYR A 134 0.07 22.68 -9.05
N GLN A 135 1.22 22.09 -9.40
CA GLN A 135 2.23 22.79 -10.21
C GLN A 135 1.70 23.14 -11.60
N LYS A 136 0.93 22.24 -12.23
CA LYS A 136 0.32 22.44 -13.56
C LYS A 136 -0.76 23.53 -13.57
N LEU A 137 -1.44 23.80 -12.45
CA LEU A 137 -2.38 24.93 -12.35
C LEU A 137 -1.68 26.29 -12.52
N ILE A 138 -0.43 26.39 -12.05
CA ILE A 138 0.36 27.63 -12.13
C ILE A 138 1.16 27.71 -13.42
N ALA A 139 1.75 26.59 -13.85
CA ALA A 139 2.59 26.50 -15.03
C ALA A 139 2.11 25.35 -15.95
N PRO A 140 1.05 25.53 -16.74
CA PRO A 140 0.45 24.47 -17.57
C PRO A 140 1.40 23.87 -18.62
N GLY A 141 2.34 24.68 -19.13
CA GLY A 141 3.36 24.27 -20.11
C GLY A 141 4.79 24.23 -19.54
N GLY A 142 4.95 24.32 -18.22
CA GLY A 142 6.27 24.28 -17.60
C GLY A 142 6.87 22.88 -17.70
N ILE A 143 8.04 22.76 -18.33
CA ILE A 143 8.86 21.55 -18.23
C ILE A 143 9.25 21.42 -16.75
N LEU A 144 8.67 20.43 -16.05
CA LEU A 144 8.95 20.20 -14.63
C LEU A 144 10.35 19.58 -14.41
N GLU A 145 10.93 19.03 -15.47
CA GLU A 145 12.30 18.52 -15.48
C GLU A 145 13.30 19.69 -15.45
N GLY A 146 14.17 19.70 -14.43
CA GLY A 146 15.20 20.73 -14.25
C GLY A 146 14.78 21.95 -13.41
N VAL A 147 13.54 22.02 -12.90
CA VAL A 147 13.09 23.10 -12.03
C VAL A 147 13.60 22.90 -10.59
N ASN A 148 14.18 23.96 -10.01
CA ASN A 148 14.65 23.97 -8.62
C ASN A 148 13.53 23.60 -7.63
N LEU A 149 13.93 22.89 -6.56
CA LEU A 149 13.02 22.43 -5.50
C LEU A 149 12.18 23.60 -4.93
N PHE A 150 12.81 24.75 -4.68
CA PHE A 150 12.14 25.93 -4.13
C PHE A 150 10.98 26.42 -5.00
N THR A 151 11.21 26.52 -6.32
CA THR A 151 10.18 26.92 -7.28
C THR A 151 9.05 25.90 -7.33
N ARG A 152 9.38 24.60 -7.31
CA ARG A 152 8.38 23.52 -7.28
C ARG A 152 7.50 23.61 -6.03
N THR A 153 8.11 23.83 -4.86
CA THR A 153 7.37 24.02 -3.60
C THR A 153 6.49 25.25 -3.67
N MET A 154 6.99 26.37 -4.18
CA MET A 154 6.21 27.61 -4.32
C MET A 154 5.00 27.41 -5.24
N TRP A 155 5.18 26.80 -6.42
CA TRP A 155 4.08 26.49 -7.34
C TRP A 155 3.07 25.51 -6.73
N THR A 156 3.52 24.50 -6.00
CA THR A 156 2.61 23.60 -5.28
C THR A 156 1.75 24.37 -4.27
N MET A 157 2.32 25.27 -3.48
CA MET A 157 1.57 26.08 -2.52
C MET A 157 0.58 27.03 -3.20
N GLN A 158 1.00 27.70 -4.28
CA GLN A 158 0.14 28.59 -5.06
C GLN A 158 -1.00 27.82 -5.74
N GLY A 159 -0.71 26.67 -6.34
CA GLY A 159 -1.70 25.81 -6.99
C GLY A 159 -2.69 25.22 -5.99
N PHE A 160 -2.25 24.86 -4.79
CA PHE A 160 -3.13 24.47 -3.69
C PHE A 160 -4.12 25.58 -3.33
N VAL A 161 -3.65 26.83 -3.20
CA VAL A 161 -4.53 27.98 -2.94
C VAL A 161 -5.52 28.21 -4.09
N GLN A 162 -5.11 28.05 -5.35
CA GLN A 162 -6.02 28.12 -6.49
C GLN A 162 -7.07 27.00 -6.46
N SER A 163 -6.68 25.80 -6.06
CA SER A 163 -7.62 24.69 -5.92
C SER A 163 -8.69 24.96 -4.87
N ILE A 164 -8.33 25.53 -3.71
CA ILE A 164 -9.30 25.97 -2.70
C ILE A 164 -10.23 27.06 -3.26
N LYS A 165 -9.73 27.94 -4.14
CA LYS A 165 -10.54 28.97 -4.82
C LYS A 165 -11.48 28.41 -5.90
N GLY A 166 -11.48 27.10 -6.14
CA GLY A 166 -12.39 26.41 -7.06
C GLY A 166 -11.74 25.94 -8.37
N ALA A 167 -10.43 26.08 -8.54
CA ALA A 167 -9.75 25.48 -9.69
C ALA A 167 -9.70 23.95 -9.55
N SER A 168 -10.15 23.24 -10.58
CA SER A 168 -10.05 21.78 -10.63
C SER A 168 -8.67 21.34 -11.08
N LEU A 169 -8.17 20.24 -10.51
CA LEU A 169 -6.95 19.61 -11.01
C LEU A 169 -7.14 19.17 -12.47
N PRO A 170 -6.09 19.25 -13.30
CA PRO A 170 -6.17 18.93 -14.73
C PRO A 170 -6.12 17.42 -14.98
N TYR A 171 -7.00 16.66 -14.32
CA TYR A 171 -7.04 15.19 -14.36
C TYR A 171 -8.47 14.70 -14.58
N GLY A 172 -8.62 13.72 -15.48
CA GLY A 172 -9.86 12.97 -15.64
C GLY A 172 -10.02 11.92 -14.53
N ILE A 173 -11.21 11.31 -14.45
CA ILE A 173 -11.50 10.25 -13.46
C ILE A 173 -10.54 9.06 -13.62
N GLY A 174 -10.16 8.74 -14.86
CA GLY A 174 -9.22 7.65 -15.17
C GLY A 174 -7.79 7.88 -14.69
N ASP A 175 -7.37 9.14 -14.59
CA ASP A 175 -6.00 9.50 -14.27
C ASP A 175 -5.64 9.18 -12.81
N TRP A 176 -6.64 9.14 -11.93
CA TRP A 176 -6.48 8.91 -10.49
C TRP A 176 -5.90 7.54 -10.13
N TYR A 177 -5.89 6.60 -11.07
CA TYR A 177 -5.31 5.27 -10.89
C TYR A 177 -4.32 4.91 -12.01
N TRP A 178 -4.49 5.45 -13.22
CA TRP A 178 -3.51 5.21 -14.30
C TRP A 178 -2.22 6.00 -14.11
N LEU A 179 -2.26 7.30 -13.80
CA LEU A 179 -1.02 8.07 -13.62
C LEU A 179 -0.19 7.58 -12.42
N PRO A 180 -0.80 7.26 -11.25
CA PRO A 180 -0.06 6.67 -10.13
C PRO A 180 0.54 5.30 -10.44
N SER A 181 0.00 4.54 -11.39
CA SER A 181 0.53 3.23 -11.78
C SER A 181 1.62 3.30 -12.86
N ARG A 182 2.20 4.47 -13.13
CA ARG A 182 3.29 4.69 -14.10
C ARG A 182 4.51 5.34 -13.42
N VAL A 183 5.05 4.66 -12.42
CA VAL A 183 6.21 5.19 -11.66
C VAL A 183 7.52 5.01 -12.41
N ILE A 184 7.64 3.94 -13.19
CA ILE A 184 8.85 3.58 -13.94
C ILE A 184 8.69 4.05 -15.38
N PRO A 185 9.52 5.01 -15.86
CA PRO A 185 9.47 5.42 -17.26
C PRO A 185 10.06 4.33 -18.15
N ALA A 186 9.43 4.07 -19.30
CA ALA A 186 9.96 3.19 -20.33
C ALA A 186 10.26 4.01 -21.59
N GLN A 187 11.54 4.28 -21.83
CA GLN A 187 11.96 5.00 -23.04
C GLN A 187 11.91 4.05 -24.24
N GLY A 188 11.04 4.35 -25.21
CA GLY A 188 10.93 3.57 -26.45
C GLY A 188 10.10 2.29 -26.34
N ASP A 189 9.41 2.07 -25.22
CA ASP A 189 8.50 0.94 -25.03
C ASP A 189 7.22 1.42 -24.29
N VAL A 190 6.22 0.55 -24.18
CA VAL A 190 5.00 0.83 -23.41
C VAL A 190 5.35 0.93 -21.93
N GLU A 191 4.93 2.01 -21.28
CA GLU A 191 5.19 2.20 -19.85
C GLU A 191 4.59 1.06 -19.01
N PRO A 192 5.39 0.38 -18.18
CA PRO A 192 4.92 -0.75 -17.40
C PRO A 192 3.95 -0.31 -16.30
N ILE A 193 2.98 -1.17 -16.00
CA ILE A 193 2.06 -0.96 -14.89
C ILE A 193 2.80 -1.26 -13.58
N THR A 194 3.00 -0.23 -12.76
CA THR A 194 3.48 -0.36 -11.38
C THR A 194 2.30 -0.35 -10.43
N GLU A 195 1.82 -1.54 -10.09
CA GLU A 195 0.67 -1.70 -9.22
C GLU A 195 0.96 -1.32 -7.76
N PHE A 196 -0.11 -0.94 -7.06
CA PHE A 196 -0.14 -0.69 -5.62
C PHE A 196 -1.45 -1.25 -5.06
N PRO A 197 -1.56 -1.49 -3.73
CA PRO A 197 -2.66 -2.29 -3.18
C PRO A 197 -4.06 -1.84 -3.63
N TYR A 198 -4.33 -0.54 -3.63
CA TYR A 198 -5.61 -0.01 -4.11
C TYR A 198 -5.86 -0.28 -5.60
N PHE A 199 -4.87 -0.07 -6.47
CA PHE A 199 -5.01 -0.35 -7.91
C PHE A 199 -5.35 -1.82 -8.14
N THR A 200 -4.57 -2.72 -7.56
CA THR A 200 -4.74 -4.16 -7.72
C THR A 200 -6.14 -4.63 -7.30
N VAL A 201 -6.65 -4.12 -6.18
CA VAL A 201 -7.97 -4.51 -5.65
C VAL A 201 -9.10 -3.89 -6.46
N LEU A 202 -8.94 -2.65 -6.92
CA LEU A 202 -9.92 -1.99 -7.79
C LEU A 202 -10.11 -2.74 -9.11
N TYR A 203 -9.02 -3.29 -9.67
CA TYR A 203 -9.02 -4.04 -10.93
C TYR A 203 -9.22 -5.55 -10.78
N GLY A 204 -9.20 -6.07 -9.55
CA GLY A 204 -9.38 -7.48 -9.27
C GLY A 204 -8.26 -8.37 -9.84
N ASP A 205 -7.03 -7.87 -9.79
CA ASP A 205 -5.85 -8.44 -10.46
C ASP A 205 -4.74 -8.89 -9.48
N PRO A 206 -4.98 -9.90 -8.63
CA PRO A 206 -4.14 -10.23 -7.49
C PRO A 206 -2.80 -10.85 -7.91
N HIS A 207 -1.82 -9.97 -8.12
CA HIS A 207 -0.44 -10.33 -8.39
C HIS A 207 0.28 -10.85 -7.14
N ALA A 208 1.46 -11.47 -7.31
CA ALA A 208 2.25 -12.03 -6.21
C ALA A 208 2.55 -11.01 -5.10
N HIS A 209 2.80 -9.76 -5.48
CA HIS A 209 3.09 -8.70 -4.51
C HIS A 209 1.93 -8.50 -3.53
N LEU A 210 0.67 -8.59 -3.99
CA LEU A 210 -0.51 -8.43 -3.14
C LEU A 210 -0.55 -9.48 -2.04
N PHE A 211 -0.26 -10.73 -2.37
CA PHE A 211 -0.21 -11.82 -1.40
C PHE A 211 1.03 -11.79 -0.50
N ALA A 212 2.14 -11.22 -0.97
CA ALA A 212 3.36 -11.09 -0.20
C ALA A 212 3.27 -10.00 0.88
N LEU A 213 2.58 -8.88 0.61
CA LEU A 213 2.43 -7.76 1.52
C LEU A 213 1.91 -8.09 2.93
N PRO A 214 0.80 -8.84 3.11
CA PRO A 214 0.33 -9.18 4.46
C PRO A 214 1.32 -10.08 5.21
N ILE A 215 2.08 -10.94 4.51
CA ILE A 215 3.12 -11.76 5.12
C ILE A 215 4.29 -10.89 5.56
N ALA A 216 4.72 -9.95 4.72
CA ALA A 216 5.79 -9.01 5.06
C ALA A 216 5.42 -8.16 6.28
N LEU A 217 4.20 -7.61 6.31
CA LEU A 217 3.71 -6.81 7.43
C LEU A 217 3.53 -7.61 8.73
N LEU A 218 3.29 -8.91 8.64
CA LEU A 218 3.21 -9.79 9.81
C LEU A 218 4.60 -10.03 10.45
N VAL A 219 5.65 -10.02 9.63
CA VAL A 219 7.03 -10.31 10.07
C VAL A 219 7.74 -9.07 10.61
N LEU A 220 7.36 -7.87 10.15
CA LEU A 220 7.86 -6.57 10.61
C LEU A 220 7.33 -6.21 12.00
#